data_AF-W6UGD3-F1
#
_entry.id   AF-W6UGD3-F1
#
_cell.length_a   1.000
_cell.length_b   1.000
_cell.length_c   1.000
_cell.angle_alpha   90.00
_cell.angle_beta   90.00
_cell.angle_gamma   90.00
#
_symmetry.space_group_name_H-M   'P 1'
#
loop_
_entity.id
_entity.type
_entity.pdbx_description
1 polymer ?
#
loop_
_entity_poly.entity_id
_entity_poly.type
_entity_poly.pdbx_seq_one_letter_code
_entity_poly.pdbx_strand_id
1 'polypeptide(L)'
;MDIRGRLTEMSAMEVKLQYIGHWQQLTGNGVIYFVARFETSVPVATALGLPADTPDQAYRTLSFHSSHIHPTSRQVTISFSRRDEVVGIGNGRVARHDPTTGEIHAAWRLEVIQGWNVNRELNELVLMLAPTATSPSTTTITTTINTTKSHLIPTSFPSTGGRVVIRPIGVPVQKVSEVLGANVFLSLRSPTKSQELDEALFYRLIGASPMKSLYANITPASTAAATTLAR
;
A
#
# COMPACT_ATOMS: atom_id res chain seq x y z
N MET A 1 -5.91 -34.08 25.92
CA MET A 1 -6.18 -33.09 26.99
C MET A 1 -7.64 -32.73 26.94
N ASP A 2 -8.38 -32.89 28.04
CA ASP A 2 -9.78 -32.49 28.11
C ASP A 2 -9.87 -30.97 28.29
N ILE A 3 -10.30 -30.28 27.24
CA ILE A 3 -10.38 -28.82 27.18
C ILE A 3 -11.52 -28.32 28.08
N ARG A 4 -12.54 -29.15 28.35
CA ARG A 4 -13.73 -28.75 29.09
C ARG A 4 -13.45 -28.54 30.58
N GLY A 5 -12.59 -29.37 31.17
CA GLY A 5 -12.19 -29.21 32.58
C GLY A 5 -11.36 -27.95 32.84
N ARG A 6 -10.58 -27.50 31.85
CA ARG A 6 -9.77 -26.27 31.97
C ARG A 6 -10.61 -25.00 31.86
N LEU A 7 -11.70 -25.06 31.08
CA LEU A 7 -12.62 -23.94 30.91
C LEU A 7 -13.42 -23.63 32.18
N THR A 8 -13.68 -24.64 33.03
CA THR A 8 -14.40 -24.44 34.31
C THR A 8 -13.55 -23.77 35.39
N GLU A 9 -12.23 -23.78 35.24
CA GLU A 9 -11.29 -23.15 36.19
C GLU A 9 -10.97 -21.68 35.83
N MET A 10 -11.34 -21.25 34.62
CA MET A 10 -11.02 -19.92 34.10
C MET A 10 -12.19 -18.94 34.26
N SER A 11 -11.86 -17.67 34.46
CA SER A 11 -12.85 -16.59 34.40
C SER A 11 -13.40 -16.43 32.98
N ALA A 12 -14.62 -15.89 32.87
CA ALA A 12 -15.24 -15.63 31.57
C ALA A 12 -14.41 -14.69 30.67
N MET A 13 -13.61 -13.80 31.26
CA MET A 13 -12.72 -12.91 30.50
C MET A 13 -11.52 -13.67 29.92
N GLU A 14 -10.89 -14.53 30.71
CA GLU A 14 -9.75 -15.35 30.26
C GLU A 14 -10.15 -16.27 29.12
N VAL A 15 -11.32 -16.88 29.20
CA VAL A 15 -11.86 -17.72 28.11
C VAL A 15 -12.05 -16.91 26.83
N LYS A 16 -12.61 -15.70 26.91
CA LYS A 16 -12.78 -14.81 25.74
C LYS A 16 -11.44 -14.40 25.13
N LEU A 17 -10.47 -14.02 25.97
CA LEU A 17 -9.14 -13.63 25.50
C LEU A 17 -8.40 -14.80 24.86
N GLN A 18 -8.48 -16.01 25.43
CA GLN A 18 -7.89 -17.20 24.83
C GLN A 18 -8.53 -17.54 23.48
N TYR A 19 -9.87 -17.44 23.39
CA TYR A 19 -10.57 -17.64 22.13
C TYR A 19 -10.09 -16.67 21.05
N ILE A 20 -10.01 -15.37 21.38
CA ILE A 20 -9.51 -14.34 20.47
C ILE A 20 -8.04 -14.63 20.10
N GLY A 21 -7.20 -15.00 21.06
CA GLY A 21 -5.79 -15.32 20.81
C GLY A 21 -5.62 -16.50 19.86
N HIS A 22 -6.41 -17.56 20.01
CA HIS A 22 -6.41 -18.70 19.09
C HIS A 22 -6.95 -18.32 17.71
N TRP A 23 -8.03 -17.56 17.64
CA TRP A 23 -8.55 -17.03 16.38
C TRP A 23 -7.52 -16.17 15.65
N GLN A 24 -6.74 -15.37 16.41
CA GLN A 24 -5.73 -14.51 15.83
C GLN A 24 -4.55 -15.25 15.21
N GLN A 25 -4.27 -16.47 15.67
CA GLN A 25 -3.22 -17.35 15.15
C GLN A 25 -3.61 -18.06 13.86
N LEU A 26 -4.89 -18.02 13.46
CA LEU A 26 -5.35 -18.65 12.22
C LEU A 26 -4.74 -17.95 10.99
N THR A 27 -4.49 -18.73 9.96
CA THR A 27 -4.00 -18.21 8.67
C THR A 27 -5.06 -17.31 8.04
N GLY A 28 -4.63 -16.17 7.49
CA GLY A 28 -5.53 -15.19 6.89
C GLY A 28 -6.25 -14.26 7.89
N ASN A 29 -6.07 -14.45 9.21
CA ASN A 29 -6.55 -13.47 10.18
C ASN A 29 -5.96 -12.08 9.89
N GLY A 30 -6.79 -11.03 10.08
CA GLY A 30 -6.38 -9.64 9.93
C GLY A 30 -6.19 -9.19 8.49
N VAL A 31 -6.63 -9.98 7.50
CA VAL A 31 -6.54 -9.63 6.07
C VAL A 31 -7.92 -9.36 5.50
N ILE A 32 -8.05 -8.22 4.82
CA ILE A 32 -9.23 -7.83 4.06
C ILE A 32 -8.96 -8.08 2.58
N TYR A 33 -9.88 -8.77 1.91
CA TYR A 33 -9.72 -9.22 0.54
C TYR A 33 -10.63 -8.47 -0.43
N PHE A 34 -10.10 -8.14 -1.61
CA PHE A 34 -10.86 -7.60 -2.74
C PHE A 34 -10.44 -8.30 -4.02
N VAL A 35 -11.38 -8.50 -4.95
CA VAL A 35 -11.05 -8.97 -6.30
C VAL A 35 -10.38 -7.83 -7.07
N ALA A 36 -9.25 -8.10 -7.73
CA ALA A 36 -8.48 -7.09 -8.45
C ALA A 36 -7.62 -7.70 -9.57
N ARG A 37 -7.18 -6.83 -10.50
CA ARG A 37 -6.11 -7.13 -11.46
C ARG A 37 -4.84 -6.36 -11.11
N PHE A 38 -3.70 -6.94 -11.42
CA PHE A 38 -2.38 -6.41 -11.09
C PHE A 38 -1.57 -6.08 -12.33
N GLU A 39 -0.75 -5.04 -12.24
CA GLU A 39 0.34 -4.76 -13.14
C GLU A 39 1.55 -4.30 -12.32
N THR A 40 2.64 -5.06 -12.39
CA THR A 40 3.89 -4.76 -11.69
C THR A 40 4.92 -4.33 -12.71
N SER A 41 5.55 -3.19 -12.46
CA SER A 41 6.64 -2.69 -13.29
C SER A 41 7.83 -2.27 -12.45
N VAL A 42 9.02 -2.47 -12.97
CA VAL A 42 10.27 -2.12 -12.30
C VAL A 42 11.12 -1.26 -13.22
N PRO A 43 12.08 -0.48 -12.70
CA PRO A 43 13.03 0.24 -13.53
C PRO A 43 13.75 -0.70 -14.50
N VAL A 44 14.02 -0.22 -15.71
CA VAL A 44 14.77 -0.99 -16.73
C VAL A 44 16.11 -1.47 -16.17
N ALA A 45 16.81 -0.61 -15.41
CA ALA A 45 18.06 -0.96 -14.74
C ALA A 45 17.93 -2.20 -13.85
N THR A 46 16.89 -2.22 -13.01
CA THR A 46 16.59 -3.35 -12.12
C THR A 46 16.23 -4.61 -12.90
N ALA A 47 15.41 -4.49 -13.96
CA ALA A 47 15.05 -5.62 -14.80
C ALA A 47 16.27 -6.25 -15.50
N LEU A 48 17.28 -5.44 -15.85
CA LEU A 48 18.50 -5.87 -16.52
C LEU A 48 19.67 -6.18 -15.56
N GLY A 49 19.46 -6.08 -14.24
CA GLY A 49 20.51 -6.30 -13.23
C GLY A 49 21.64 -5.26 -13.27
N LEU A 50 21.38 -4.08 -13.84
CA LEU A 50 22.36 -3.01 -13.96
C LEU A 50 22.43 -2.18 -12.67
N PRO A 51 23.63 -1.66 -12.31
CA PRO A 51 23.77 -0.71 -11.21
C PRO A 51 22.82 0.49 -11.37
N ALA A 52 22.27 0.99 -10.25
CA ALA A 52 21.36 2.12 -10.26
C ALA A 52 21.98 3.40 -10.88
N ASP A 53 23.31 3.51 -10.84
CA ASP A 53 24.10 4.63 -11.37
C ASP A 53 24.55 4.45 -12.83
N THR A 54 24.00 3.46 -13.54
CA THR A 54 24.39 3.22 -14.93
C THR A 54 24.03 4.43 -15.80
N PRO A 55 24.98 5.00 -16.56
CA PRO A 55 24.73 6.20 -17.35
C PRO A 55 23.71 5.95 -18.47
N ASP A 56 22.88 6.97 -18.73
CA ASP A 56 21.76 6.95 -19.67
C ASP A 56 22.08 6.42 -21.08
N GLN A 57 23.34 6.53 -21.49
CA GLN A 57 23.81 6.06 -22.80
C GLN A 57 23.73 4.54 -22.97
N ALA A 58 23.83 3.74 -21.89
CA ALA A 58 23.75 2.28 -21.96
C ALA A 58 22.33 1.75 -22.28
N TYR A 59 21.29 2.56 -22.04
CA TYR A 59 19.90 2.17 -22.30
C TYR A 59 19.48 2.44 -23.75
N ARG A 60 20.15 3.36 -24.45
CA ARG A 60 19.83 3.76 -25.84
C ARG A 60 20.14 2.64 -26.85
N THR A 61 21.17 1.83 -26.62
CA THR A 61 21.54 0.71 -27.51
C THR A 61 20.57 -0.48 -27.44
N LEU A 62 19.78 -0.60 -26.37
CA LEU A 62 18.85 -1.72 -26.14
C LEU A 62 17.39 -1.39 -26.48
N SER A 63 17.07 -0.12 -26.74
CA SER A 63 15.70 0.39 -26.88
C SER A 63 15.04 0.12 -28.24
N PHE A 64 15.72 -0.56 -29.18
CA PHE A 64 15.23 -0.72 -30.55
C PHE A 64 14.27 -1.89 -30.80
N HIS A 65 13.95 -2.73 -29.79
CA HIS A 65 13.21 -3.98 -30.04
C HIS A 65 12.04 -4.32 -29.08
N SER A 66 11.65 -3.46 -28.13
CA SER A 66 10.63 -3.85 -27.12
C SER A 66 9.47 -2.85 -26.98
N SER A 67 8.26 -3.31 -27.32
CA SER A 67 6.98 -2.58 -27.21
C SER A 67 6.48 -2.37 -25.78
N HIS A 68 7.20 -2.86 -24.77
CA HIS A 68 6.82 -2.80 -23.35
C HIS A 68 7.51 -1.67 -22.56
N ILE A 69 8.21 -0.76 -23.26
CA ILE A 69 8.93 0.36 -22.66
C ILE A 69 8.06 1.62 -22.73
N HIS A 70 7.61 2.13 -21.58
CA HIS A 70 6.87 3.39 -21.56
C HIS A 70 7.85 4.56 -21.81
N PRO A 71 7.65 5.38 -22.86
CA PRO A 71 8.66 6.33 -23.36
C PRO A 71 9.07 7.42 -22.36
N THR A 72 8.25 7.71 -21.37
CA THR A 72 8.50 8.71 -20.33
C THR A 72 8.94 8.13 -18.99
N SER A 73 8.74 6.83 -18.73
CA SER A 73 8.81 6.29 -17.37
C SER A 73 10.02 5.38 -17.07
N ARG A 74 10.88 5.04 -18.05
CA ARG A 74 12.06 4.16 -17.87
C ARG A 74 11.79 2.89 -17.04
N GLN A 75 10.55 2.39 -17.07
CA GLN A 75 10.12 1.21 -16.35
C GLN A 75 9.57 0.18 -17.34
N VAL A 76 9.74 -1.10 -16.99
CA VAL A 76 9.30 -2.27 -17.75
C VAL A 76 8.28 -3.02 -16.92
N THR A 77 7.15 -3.35 -17.53
CA THR A 77 6.14 -4.23 -16.93
C THR A 77 6.67 -5.67 -16.91
N ILE A 78 6.83 -6.24 -15.72
CA ILE A 78 7.35 -7.60 -15.51
C ILE A 78 6.26 -8.59 -15.13
N SER A 79 5.12 -8.11 -14.67
CA SER A 79 3.97 -8.96 -14.36
C SER A 79 2.69 -8.22 -14.72
N PHE A 80 1.79 -8.91 -15.42
CA PHE A 80 0.46 -8.41 -15.75
C PHE A 80 -0.55 -9.51 -15.53
N SER A 81 -1.62 -9.19 -14.82
CA SER A 81 -2.69 -10.11 -14.53
C SER A 81 -3.62 -10.27 -15.72
N ARG A 82 -3.70 -11.47 -16.26
CA ARG A 82 -4.59 -11.81 -17.40
C ARG A 82 -5.99 -12.26 -16.95
N ARG A 83 -6.14 -12.59 -15.66
CA ARG A 83 -7.37 -13.09 -15.05
C ARG A 83 -7.67 -12.28 -13.81
N ASP A 84 -8.86 -12.45 -13.25
CA ASP A 84 -9.19 -11.80 -12.00
C ASP A 84 -8.45 -12.53 -10.86
N GLU A 85 -7.83 -11.75 -9.98
CA GLU A 85 -7.07 -12.23 -8.83
C GLU A 85 -7.58 -11.54 -7.56
N VAL A 86 -6.89 -11.73 -6.44
CA VAL A 86 -7.29 -11.16 -5.16
C VAL A 86 -6.17 -10.31 -4.58
N VAL A 87 -6.50 -9.09 -4.16
CA VAL A 87 -5.65 -8.27 -3.28
C VAL A 87 -6.05 -8.50 -1.83
N GLY A 88 -5.07 -8.85 -0.99
CA GLY A 88 -5.20 -8.93 0.46
C GLY A 88 -4.46 -7.77 1.12
N ILE A 89 -5.14 -7.02 1.98
CA ILE A 89 -4.55 -5.93 2.77
C ILE A 89 -4.67 -6.28 4.24
N GLY A 90 -3.54 -6.38 4.93
CA GLY A 90 -3.52 -6.81 6.32
C GLY A 90 -2.12 -7.16 6.79
N ASN A 91 -1.93 -7.36 8.09
CA ASN A 91 -0.68 -7.87 8.67
C ASN A 91 0.58 -7.13 8.20
N GLY A 92 0.51 -5.79 8.08
CA GLY A 92 1.64 -4.96 7.65
C GLY A 92 2.04 -5.09 6.19
N ARG A 93 1.19 -5.63 5.31
CA ARG A 93 1.47 -5.79 3.88
C ARG A 93 0.24 -5.65 2.99
N VAL A 94 0.51 -5.43 1.70
CA VAL A 94 -0.42 -5.64 0.59
C VAL A 94 0.06 -6.87 -0.17
N ALA A 95 -0.81 -7.83 -0.43
CA ALA A 95 -0.45 -9.10 -1.06
C ALA A 95 -1.36 -9.42 -2.24
N ARG A 96 -0.79 -10.04 -3.27
CA ARG A 96 -1.49 -10.66 -4.39
C ARG A 96 -1.70 -12.13 -4.07
N HIS A 97 -2.94 -12.56 -4.10
CA HIS A 97 -3.37 -13.93 -3.81
C HIS A 97 -3.93 -14.62 -5.05
N ASP A 98 -3.69 -15.92 -5.14
CA ASP A 98 -4.43 -16.79 -6.05
C ASP A 98 -5.90 -16.90 -5.59
N PRO A 99 -6.89 -16.68 -6.47
CA PRO A 99 -8.30 -16.72 -6.10
C PRO A 99 -8.82 -18.13 -5.74
N THR A 100 -8.14 -19.20 -6.19
CA THR A 100 -8.57 -20.59 -5.98
C THR A 100 -7.86 -21.24 -4.80
N THR A 101 -6.56 -21.04 -4.66
CA THR A 101 -5.76 -21.66 -3.60
C THR A 101 -5.60 -20.76 -2.36
N GLY A 102 -5.76 -19.44 -2.53
CA GLY A 102 -5.45 -18.45 -1.49
C GLY A 102 -3.96 -18.21 -1.27
N GLU A 103 -3.08 -18.87 -2.03
CA GLU A 103 -1.62 -18.71 -1.93
C GLU A 103 -1.19 -17.28 -2.30
N ILE A 104 -0.11 -16.81 -1.67
CA ILE A 104 0.45 -15.48 -1.93
C ILE A 104 1.44 -15.58 -3.10
N HIS A 105 1.10 -14.97 -4.24
CA HIS A 105 1.99 -14.86 -5.40
C HIS A 105 3.02 -13.72 -5.27
N ALA A 106 2.65 -12.63 -4.60
CA ALA A 106 3.54 -11.50 -4.34
C ALA A 106 3.08 -10.74 -3.09
N ALA A 107 4.02 -10.13 -2.37
CA ALA A 107 3.70 -9.32 -1.21
C ALA A 107 4.61 -8.09 -1.09
N TRP A 108 4.00 -6.96 -0.77
CA TRP A 108 4.66 -5.67 -0.56
C TRP A 108 4.40 -5.22 0.86
N ARG A 109 5.44 -5.21 1.69
CA ARG A 109 5.37 -4.74 3.08
C ARG A 109 5.10 -3.24 3.09
N LEU A 110 4.35 -2.76 4.07
CA LEU A 110 4.06 -1.32 4.18
C LEU A 110 5.34 -0.47 4.32
N GLU A 111 6.38 -1.03 4.93
CA GLU A 111 7.70 -0.40 5.10
C GLU A 111 8.43 -0.10 3.78
N VAL A 112 8.16 -0.86 2.70
CA VAL A 112 8.79 -0.65 1.39
C VAL A 112 7.92 0.20 0.46
N ILE A 113 6.69 0.51 0.85
CA ILE A 113 5.79 1.38 0.09
C ILE A 113 6.06 2.83 0.50
N GLN A 114 6.61 3.63 -0.40
CA GLN A 114 6.93 5.04 -0.16
C GLN A 114 5.68 5.94 -0.22
N GLY A 115 4.66 5.49 -0.95
CA GLY A 115 3.39 6.19 -1.07
C GLY A 115 2.48 5.48 -2.08
N TRP A 116 1.27 6.01 -2.23
CA TRP A 116 0.32 5.51 -3.21
C TRP A 116 -0.46 6.65 -3.85
N ASN A 117 -0.89 6.42 -5.09
CA ASN A 117 -1.78 7.30 -5.82
C ASN A 117 -3.12 6.58 -6.07
N VAL A 118 -4.23 7.30 -5.93
CA VAL A 118 -5.59 6.81 -6.15
C VAL A 118 -6.16 7.50 -7.38
N ASN A 119 -6.15 6.81 -8.51
CA ASN A 119 -6.79 7.29 -9.73
C ASN A 119 -8.24 6.80 -9.76
N ARG A 120 -9.17 7.71 -9.48
CA ARG A 120 -10.61 7.41 -9.42
C ARG A 120 -11.25 7.24 -10.79
N GLU A 121 -10.69 7.86 -11.82
CA GLU A 121 -11.21 7.78 -13.19
C GLU A 121 -10.89 6.41 -13.80
N LEU A 122 -9.68 5.90 -13.57
CA LEU A 122 -9.25 4.59 -14.04
C LEU A 122 -9.54 3.45 -13.06
N ASN A 123 -10.08 3.77 -11.89
CA ASN A 123 -10.27 2.82 -10.77
C ASN A 123 -8.96 2.09 -10.41
N GLU A 124 -7.85 2.84 -10.31
CA GLU A 124 -6.50 2.31 -10.11
C GLU A 124 -5.87 2.81 -8.80
N LEU A 125 -5.32 1.88 -8.03
CA LEU A 125 -4.44 2.16 -6.91
C LEU A 125 -3.01 1.87 -7.34
N VAL A 126 -2.16 2.89 -7.34
CA VAL A 126 -0.75 2.78 -7.76
C VAL A 126 0.13 2.86 -6.52
N LEU A 127 0.79 1.77 -6.16
CA LEU A 127 1.79 1.73 -5.09
C LEU A 127 3.17 2.10 -5.65
N MET A 128 3.86 3.00 -4.97
CA MET A 128 5.25 3.36 -5.25
C MET A 128 6.15 2.64 -4.27
N LEU A 129 7.04 1.79 -4.77
CA LEU A 129 7.96 1.00 -3.96
C LEU A 129 9.31 1.72 -3.85
N ALA A 130 10.00 1.51 -2.73
CA ALA A 130 11.37 1.93 -2.57
C ALA A 130 12.29 1.25 -3.60
N PRO A 131 13.33 1.92 -4.08
CA PRO A 131 14.38 1.29 -4.88
C PRO A 131 15.00 0.14 -4.10
N THR A 132 15.08 -1.05 -4.72
CA THR A 132 15.81 -2.17 -4.14
C THR A 132 17.30 -1.84 -4.20
N ALA A 133 17.85 -1.32 -3.10
CA ALA A 133 19.29 -1.13 -2.97
C ALA A 133 19.96 -2.52 -2.89
N THR A 134 20.60 -2.94 -3.98
CA THR A 134 21.50 -4.08 -3.94
C THR A 134 22.73 -3.69 -3.11
N SER A 135 23.02 -4.39 -2.02
CA SER A 135 24.37 -4.45 -1.45
C SER A 135 24.58 -5.75 -0.70
N PRO A 136 25.74 -6.40 -0.94
CA PRO A 136 26.74 -6.44 0.12
C PRO A 136 28.20 -6.16 -0.35
N SER A 137 28.97 -5.46 0.52
CA SER A 137 30.45 -5.33 0.60
C SER A 137 31.18 -4.63 -0.58
N THR A 138 32.10 -3.67 -0.43
CA THR A 138 33.25 -3.56 0.50
C THR A 138 33.67 -2.08 0.61
N THR A 139 33.89 -1.60 1.84
CA THR A 139 34.60 -0.34 2.08
C THR A 139 36.08 -0.52 1.71
N THR A 140 36.46 -0.18 0.49
CA THR A 140 37.84 0.14 0.16
C THR A 140 38.01 1.65 0.25
N ILE A 141 38.63 2.10 1.33
CA ILE A 141 39.14 3.46 1.44
C ILE A 141 40.24 3.58 0.38
N THR A 142 39.99 4.36 -0.66
CA THR A 142 41.07 4.87 -1.52
C THR A 142 40.97 6.39 -1.51
N THR A 143 41.83 6.98 -0.68
CA THR A 143 42.13 8.40 -0.68
C THR A 143 42.72 8.76 -2.04
N THR A 144 42.07 9.63 -2.80
CA THR A 144 42.76 10.37 -3.86
C THR A 144 42.18 11.78 -3.93
N ILE A 145 42.98 12.69 -3.41
CA ILE A 145 42.86 14.13 -3.58
C ILE A 145 43.00 14.41 -5.09
N ASN A 146 42.06 15.12 -5.69
CA ASN A 146 42.39 16.27 -6.54
C ASN A 146 41.17 17.11 -6.97
N THR A 147 41.35 18.39 -6.69
CA THR A 147 40.68 19.61 -7.13
C THR A 147 40.29 19.61 -8.61
N THR A 148 39.04 19.94 -8.93
CA THR A 148 38.67 20.99 -9.92
C THR A 148 37.15 21.16 -9.96
N LYS A 149 36.71 22.41 -9.72
CA LYS A 149 35.32 22.86 -9.82
C LYS A 149 34.84 22.72 -11.27
N SER A 150 33.81 21.89 -11.49
CA SER A 150 32.91 22.04 -12.62
C SER A 150 31.47 21.94 -12.12
N HIS A 151 30.66 22.90 -12.55
CA HIS A 151 29.29 23.14 -12.13
C HIS A 151 28.38 22.07 -12.74
N LEU A 152 28.17 20.96 -12.02
CA LEU A 152 27.19 19.95 -12.38
C LEU A 152 25.83 20.34 -11.81
N ILE A 153 24.88 20.62 -12.70
CA ILE A 153 23.46 20.64 -12.37
C ILE A 153 23.14 19.23 -11.85
N PRO A 154 22.62 19.06 -10.62
CA PRO A 154 22.19 17.75 -10.17
C PRO A 154 20.87 17.41 -10.87
N THR A 155 20.93 16.89 -12.10
CA THR A 155 19.82 16.13 -12.66
C THR A 155 19.88 14.70 -12.12
N SER A 156 19.87 14.57 -10.79
CA SER A 156 19.59 13.28 -10.14
C SER A 156 18.09 13.06 -10.25
N PHE A 157 17.65 12.40 -11.33
CA PHE A 157 16.30 11.83 -11.31
C PHE A 157 16.27 10.88 -10.10
N PRO A 158 15.32 11.03 -9.16
CA PRO A 158 15.21 10.07 -8.07
C PRO A 158 15.08 8.69 -8.69
N SER A 159 15.94 7.75 -8.31
CA SER A 159 15.78 6.36 -8.69
C SER A 159 14.38 5.97 -8.21
N THR A 160 13.45 5.90 -9.15
CA THR A 160 12.05 5.61 -8.82
C THR A 160 12.01 4.11 -8.67
N GLY A 161 11.64 3.58 -7.50
CA GLY A 161 11.58 2.12 -7.32
C GLY A 161 10.47 1.48 -8.17
N GLY A 162 10.17 0.21 -7.89
CA GLY A 162 9.09 -0.49 -8.58
C GLY A 162 7.73 0.19 -8.40
N ARG A 163 6.82 -0.02 -9.35
CA ARG A 163 5.41 0.37 -9.24
C ARG A 163 4.51 -0.87 -9.28
N VAL A 164 3.41 -0.83 -8.53
CA VAL A 164 2.37 -1.85 -8.58
C VAL A 164 1.03 -1.15 -8.78
N VAL A 165 0.38 -1.44 -9.90
CA VAL A 165 -0.97 -0.96 -10.19
C VAL A 165 -1.96 -2.06 -9.84
N ILE A 166 -2.94 -1.71 -9.01
CA ILE A 166 -4.02 -2.58 -8.55
C ILE A 166 -5.32 -1.98 -9.09
N ARG A 167 -6.08 -2.78 -9.84
CA ARG A 167 -7.37 -2.42 -10.44
C ARG A 167 -8.48 -3.22 -9.78
N PRO A 168 -9.18 -2.68 -8.78
CA PRO A 168 -10.25 -3.41 -8.10
C PRO A 168 -11.42 -3.69 -9.03
N ILE A 169 -12.08 -4.83 -8.80
CA ILE A 169 -13.24 -5.30 -9.56
C ILE A 169 -14.44 -5.37 -8.63
N GLY A 170 -15.58 -4.83 -9.07
CA GLY A 170 -16.83 -4.82 -8.30
C GLY A 170 -16.85 -3.84 -7.11
N VAL A 171 -15.74 -3.15 -6.83
CA VAL A 171 -15.64 -2.12 -5.79
C VAL A 171 -14.88 -0.89 -6.30
N PRO A 172 -15.22 0.32 -5.81
CA PRO A 172 -14.44 1.50 -6.13
C PRO A 172 -13.07 1.43 -5.46
N VAL A 173 -12.05 1.93 -6.15
CA VAL A 173 -10.66 2.00 -5.67
C VAL A 173 -10.55 2.75 -4.36
N GLN A 174 -11.44 3.72 -4.11
CA GLN A 174 -11.52 4.44 -2.86
C GLN A 174 -11.67 3.48 -1.66
N LYS A 175 -12.45 2.40 -1.80
CA LYS A 175 -12.64 1.47 -0.69
C LYS A 175 -11.36 0.70 -0.36
N VAL A 176 -10.62 0.33 -1.39
CA VAL A 176 -9.33 -0.36 -1.25
C VAL A 176 -8.28 0.58 -0.65
N SER A 177 -8.25 1.86 -1.07
CA SER A 177 -7.34 2.86 -0.50
C SER A 177 -7.70 3.24 0.94
N GLU A 178 -8.98 3.28 1.31
CA GLU A 178 -9.42 3.48 2.69
C GLU A 178 -8.89 2.38 3.60
N VAL A 179 -9.00 1.12 3.18
CA VAL A 179 -8.49 -0.02 3.95
C VAL A 179 -6.97 0.03 4.07
N LEU A 180 -6.25 0.38 2.99
CA LEU A 180 -4.80 0.58 3.05
C LEU A 180 -4.41 1.69 4.04
N GLY A 181 -5.05 2.85 3.92
CA GLY A 181 -4.78 4.01 4.78
C GLY A 181 -5.10 3.73 6.25
N ALA A 182 -6.21 3.05 6.53
CA ALA A 182 -6.57 2.64 7.88
C ALA A 182 -5.57 1.62 8.46
N ASN A 183 -5.11 0.66 7.67
CA ASN A 183 -4.12 -0.32 8.12
C ASN A 183 -2.76 0.37 8.43
N VAL A 184 -2.32 1.30 7.59
CA VAL A 184 -1.15 2.14 7.87
C VAL A 184 -1.36 2.94 9.15
N PHE A 185 -2.49 3.62 9.30
CA PHE A 185 -2.80 4.42 10.49
C PHE A 185 -2.77 3.60 11.79
N LEU A 186 -3.36 2.41 11.78
CA LEU A 186 -3.33 1.51 12.93
C LEU A 186 -1.91 1.01 13.23
N SER A 187 -1.08 0.79 12.22
CA SER A 187 0.33 0.37 12.39
C SER A 187 1.22 1.44 13.03
N LEU A 188 0.82 2.72 12.97
CA LEU A 188 1.55 3.83 13.59
C LEU A 188 1.26 3.99 15.09
N ARG A 189 0.33 3.18 15.63
CA ARG A 189 -0.06 3.20 17.04
C ARG A 189 0.63 2.08 17.80
N SER A 190 1.12 2.38 19.00
CA SER A 190 1.64 1.39 19.93
C SER A 190 1.11 1.68 21.33
N PRO A 191 1.11 0.73 22.27
CA PRO A 191 0.64 0.98 23.65
C PRO A 191 1.31 2.17 24.36
N THR A 192 2.48 2.59 23.87
CA THR A 192 3.28 3.70 24.42
C THR A 192 3.30 4.95 23.54
N LYS A 193 2.74 4.91 22.33
CA LYS A 193 2.83 6.01 21.34
C LYS A 193 1.50 6.19 20.58
N SER A 194 1.15 7.45 20.27
CA SER A 194 -0.03 7.80 19.47
C SER A 194 -1.34 7.26 20.06
N GLN A 195 -1.51 7.47 21.37
CA GLN A 195 -2.72 7.05 22.10
C GLN A 195 -3.93 7.95 21.79
N GLU A 196 -3.69 9.22 21.47
CA GLU A 196 -4.74 10.13 21.02
C GLU A 196 -5.13 9.87 19.56
N LEU A 197 -6.40 10.17 19.23
CA LEU A 197 -6.94 10.02 17.89
C LEU A 197 -6.57 11.21 17.01
N ASP A 198 -5.53 11.05 16.19
CA ASP A 198 -5.20 12.02 15.13
C ASP A 198 -6.11 11.82 13.90
N GLU A 199 -7.26 12.48 13.91
CA GLU A 199 -8.25 12.42 12.83
C GLU A 199 -7.71 13.01 11.51
N ALA A 200 -6.89 14.07 11.58
CA ALA A 200 -6.36 14.73 10.41
C ALA A 200 -5.42 13.81 9.63
N LEU A 201 -4.54 13.11 10.35
CA LEU A 201 -3.68 12.07 9.75
C LEU A 201 -4.51 10.93 9.16
N PHE A 202 -5.55 10.49 9.87
CA PHE A 202 -6.45 9.43 9.37
C PHE A 202 -7.09 9.82 8.04
N TYR A 203 -7.75 10.99 7.96
CA TYR A 203 -8.38 11.47 6.72
C TYR A 203 -7.39 11.62 5.57
N ARG A 204 -6.18 12.11 5.86
CA ARG A 204 -5.10 12.20 4.87
C ARG A 204 -4.71 10.84 4.30
N LEU A 205 -4.57 9.82 5.16
CA LEU A 205 -4.18 8.47 4.74
C LEU A 205 -5.27 7.76 3.92
N ILE A 206 -6.54 7.94 4.27
CA ILE A 206 -7.64 7.33 3.51
C ILE A 206 -8.01 8.11 2.24
N GLY A 207 -7.37 9.26 1.99
CA GLY A 207 -7.65 10.11 0.82
C GLY A 207 -9.00 10.83 0.90
N ALA A 208 -9.49 11.07 2.11
CA ALA A 208 -10.71 11.83 2.37
C ALA A 208 -10.39 13.27 2.75
N SER A 209 -11.21 14.22 2.31
CA SER A 209 -11.14 15.60 2.79
C SER A 209 -11.91 15.72 4.11
N PRO A 210 -11.34 16.33 5.16
CA PRO A 210 -12.03 16.58 6.43
C PRO A 210 -13.38 17.30 6.27
N MET A 211 -13.51 18.13 5.22
CA MET A 211 -14.71 18.92 4.94
C MET A 211 -15.95 18.09 4.57
N LYS A 212 -15.81 16.86 4.06
CA LYS A 212 -16.98 16.03 3.72
C LYS A 212 -17.71 15.46 4.95
N SER A 213 -17.04 15.37 6.10
CA SER A 213 -17.62 14.87 7.35
C SER A 213 -18.55 15.90 8.02
N LEU A 214 -18.18 17.19 7.97
CA LEU A 214 -18.92 18.28 8.63
C LEU A 214 -20.31 18.56 8.04
N TYR A 215 -20.58 18.17 6.78
CA TYR A 215 -21.89 18.37 6.14
C TYR A 215 -22.82 17.15 6.23
N ALA A 216 -22.34 15.99 6.71
CA ALA A 216 -23.17 14.79 6.81
C ALA A 216 -24.14 14.80 8.01
N ASN A 217 -23.95 15.71 8.98
CA ASN A 217 -24.77 15.81 10.19
C ASN A 217 -25.86 16.90 10.15
N ILE A 218 -26.09 17.55 8.99
CA ILE A 218 -27.20 18.49 8.85
C ILE A 218 -28.40 17.75 8.27
N THR A 219 -29.10 17.01 9.14
CA THR A 219 -30.48 16.58 8.86
C THR A 219 -31.35 17.84 8.85
N PRO A 220 -32.07 18.19 7.76
CA PRO A 220 -33.04 19.27 7.84
C PRO A 220 -34.16 18.81 8.76
N ALA A 221 -34.25 19.41 9.93
CA ALA A 221 -35.37 19.22 10.85
C ALA A 221 -36.67 19.57 10.12
N SER A 222 -37.52 18.55 9.98
CA SER A 222 -38.94 18.59 9.66
C SER A 222 -39.60 19.94 9.97
N THR A 223 -39.92 20.72 8.93
CA THR A 223 -40.89 21.81 9.03
C THR A 223 -42.29 21.21 9.00
N ALA A 224 -42.74 20.70 10.15
CA ALA A 224 -44.14 20.36 10.39
C ALA A 224 -44.77 21.48 11.22
N ALA A 225 -45.41 22.43 10.54
CA ALA A 225 -46.30 23.38 11.18
C ALA A 225 -47.70 23.20 10.58
N ALA A 226 -48.52 22.40 11.26
CA ALA A 226 -49.95 22.30 11.01
C ALA A 226 -50.69 23.12 12.08
N THR A 227 -51.45 24.11 11.60
CA THR A 227 -52.80 24.53 12.04
C THR A 227 -53.03 24.98 13.49
N THR A 228 -53.61 26.18 13.70
CA THR A 228 -54.99 26.40 14.21
C THR A 228 -55.31 27.90 14.43
N LEU A 229 -56.59 28.21 14.17
CA LEU A 229 -57.36 29.47 14.16
C LEU A 229 -57.56 30.22 15.51
N ALA A 230 -58.17 31.42 15.35
CA ALA A 230 -58.88 32.31 16.30
C ALA A 230 -58.02 33.42 16.93
N ARG A 231 -58.39 34.71 16.91
CA ARG A 231 -59.69 35.40 16.89
C ARG A 231 -59.58 36.74 16.18
#